data_AF-A0A7X1IP75-F1
#
_entry.id   AF-A0A7X1IP75-F1
#
_cell.length_a   1.000
_cell.length_b   1.000
_cell.length_c   1.000
_cell.angle_alpha   90.00
_cell.angle_beta   90.00
_cell.angle_gamma   90.00
#
_symmetry.space_group_name_H-M   'P 1'
#
loop_
_entity.id
_entity.type
_entity.pdbx_description
1 polymer ?
#
loop_
_entity_poly.entity_id
_entity_poly.type
_entity_poly.pdbx_seq_one_letter_code
_entity_poly.pdbx_strand_id
1 'polypeptide(L)'
;MTHVLLIRLAGPLQSWGTASRFAARRDSHSRPSKSAVIGMCAAALGLPRSMGLEMPKQPTETDEPGKVPAFGELARTVFGVRADHPGTPVRDYHTVGAGTYPLRPRDLITDHRRAAAVAASLDTATGDRFGHHTLTGWYGAPKKIAADPHSGVLISGELTRSALITERWYLADATFLVGLQHESDSFLETVRQALEHPRRLLWLGRKSCPPSGTLGLRVVPGDLDTAFRTHRLLPVAHDDTDPTRRPWAWFQVPPTERGATPVQDQPVSFDALRPEHTTRWETRRRITIDADAAQWKDIIL
;
A
#
# COMPACT_ATOMS: atom_id res chain seq x y z
N MET A 1 -2.93 14.53 26.73
CA MET A 1 -3.69 15.09 25.58
C MET A 1 -3.36 14.25 24.36
N THR A 2 -4.30 14.04 23.44
CA THR A 2 -4.03 13.29 22.20
C THR A 2 -3.73 14.25 21.05
N HIS A 3 -3.03 13.71 20.06
CA HIS A 3 -2.65 14.40 18.83
C HIS A 3 -2.98 13.51 17.64
N VAL A 4 -3.14 14.10 16.46
CA VAL A 4 -3.45 13.41 15.22
C VAL A 4 -2.44 13.80 14.15
N LEU A 5 -1.74 12.83 13.59
CA LEU A 5 -0.98 12.99 12.36
C LEU A 5 -1.94 12.87 11.17
N LEU A 6 -2.03 13.91 10.37
CA LEU A 6 -2.76 13.94 9.12
C LEU A 6 -1.86 13.53 7.96
N ILE A 7 -2.31 12.53 7.20
CA ILE A 7 -1.59 11.97 6.05
C ILE A 7 -2.50 12.06 4.82
N ARG A 8 -2.00 12.68 3.75
CA ARG A 8 -2.66 12.72 2.45
C ARG A 8 -2.29 11.49 1.65
N LEU A 9 -3.29 10.74 1.17
CA LEU A 9 -3.09 9.64 0.24
C LEU A 9 -3.79 9.95 -1.09
N ALA A 10 -3.01 10.49 -2.03
CA ALA A 10 -3.45 10.85 -3.38
C ALA A 10 -2.49 10.25 -4.41
N GLY A 11 -3.03 9.83 -5.55
CA GLY A 11 -2.28 9.26 -6.66
C GLY A 11 -3.22 8.74 -7.74
N PRO A 12 -2.73 8.50 -8.97
CA PRO A 12 -3.58 8.10 -10.09
C PRO A 12 -4.29 6.76 -9.85
N LEU A 13 -3.61 5.83 -9.16
CA LEU A 13 -4.13 4.54 -8.77
C LEU A 13 -3.73 4.22 -7.33
N GLN A 14 -4.61 3.55 -6.59
CA GLN A 14 -4.37 3.02 -5.24
C GLN A 14 -4.88 1.59 -5.14
N SER A 15 -4.34 0.76 -4.23
CA SER A 15 -4.92 -0.57 -3.99
C SER A 15 -4.69 -1.04 -2.56
N TRP A 16 -5.79 -1.20 -1.82
CA TRP A 16 -5.80 -1.48 -0.39
C TRP A 16 -6.31 -2.90 -0.15
N GLY A 17 -5.66 -3.89 -0.75
CA GLY A 17 -6.09 -5.28 -0.67
C GLY A 17 -5.78 -5.91 0.70
N THR A 18 -6.74 -6.65 1.25
CA THR A 18 -6.55 -7.47 2.46
C THR A 18 -6.47 -8.97 2.14
N ALA A 19 -6.76 -9.38 0.89
CA ALA A 19 -6.74 -10.77 0.49
C ALA A 19 -5.35 -11.30 0.07
N SER A 20 -5.22 -12.64 0.11
CA SER A 20 -4.00 -13.44 -0.04
C SER A 20 -3.10 -13.13 -1.26
N ARG A 21 -1.81 -13.45 -1.09
CA ARG A 21 -0.69 -13.17 -2.01
C ARG A 21 -0.75 -13.88 -3.37
N PHE A 22 -1.65 -14.84 -3.56
CA PHE A 22 -1.72 -15.66 -4.79
C PHE A 22 -3.13 -16.02 -5.25
N ALA A 23 -4.15 -15.27 -4.82
CA ALA A 23 -5.50 -15.47 -5.33
C ALA A 23 -5.60 -15.03 -6.81
N ALA A 24 -6.35 -15.78 -7.62
CA ALA A 24 -6.68 -15.42 -9.00
C ALA A 24 -7.35 -14.04 -9.09
N ARG A 25 -8.03 -13.62 -8.01
CA ARG A 25 -8.61 -12.28 -7.84
C ARG A 25 -7.98 -11.60 -6.63
N ARG A 26 -7.35 -10.44 -6.86
CA ARG A 26 -6.81 -9.57 -5.81
C ARG A 26 -7.75 -8.39 -5.63
N ASP A 27 -8.38 -8.32 -4.46
CA ASP A 27 -9.30 -7.25 -4.11
C ASP A 27 -8.58 -5.93 -3.80
N SER A 28 -9.39 -4.90 -3.58
CA SER A 28 -9.02 -3.64 -2.96
C SER A 28 -10.21 -3.19 -2.13
N HIS A 29 -9.97 -2.72 -0.90
CA HIS A 29 -10.97 -1.96 -0.17
C HIS A 29 -11.28 -0.64 -0.88
N SER A 30 -12.44 -0.07 -0.58
CA SER A 30 -12.88 1.25 -1.04
C SER A 30 -12.18 2.43 -0.32
N ARG A 31 -11.25 2.11 0.59
CA ARG A 31 -10.45 3.06 1.38
C ARG A 31 -9.14 2.40 1.83
N PRO A 32 -8.13 3.20 2.23
CA PRO A 32 -6.93 2.72 2.89
C PRO A 32 -7.21 1.82 4.09
N SER A 33 -6.50 0.69 4.17
CA SER A 33 -6.49 -0.16 5.36
C SER A 33 -5.46 0.33 6.38
N LYS A 34 -5.70 0.08 7.67
CA LYS A 34 -4.76 0.44 8.73
C LYS A 34 -3.41 -0.24 8.50
N SER A 35 -3.40 -1.54 8.23
CA SER A 35 -2.17 -2.29 7.94
C SER A 35 -1.34 -1.68 6.81
N ALA A 36 -1.97 -1.20 5.73
CA ALA A 36 -1.24 -0.62 4.61
C ALA A 36 -0.60 0.73 4.98
N VAL A 37 -1.33 1.58 5.71
CA VAL A 37 -0.80 2.88 6.18
C VAL A 37 0.31 2.68 7.21
N ILE A 38 0.14 1.76 8.17
CA ILE A 38 1.18 1.43 9.14
C ILE A 38 2.41 0.82 8.44
N GLY A 39 2.22 -0.05 7.45
CA GLY A 39 3.31 -0.58 6.63
C GLY A 39 4.07 0.49 5.85
N MET A 40 3.35 1.51 5.34
CA MET A 40 3.96 2.67 4.69
C MET A 40 4.78 3.51 5.68
N CYS A 41 4.25 3.80 6.87
CA CYS A 41 4.97 4.52 7.92
C CYS A 41 6.21 3.74 8.40
N ALA A 42 6.09 2.42 8.56
CA ALA A 42 7.21 1.54 8.91
C ALA A 42 8.28 1.52 7.82
N ALA A 43 7.88 1.53 6.54
CA ALA A 43 8.81 1.63 5.41
C ALA A 43 9.55 2.98 5.41
N ALA A 44 8.83 4.07 5.65
CA ALA A 44 9.37 5.42 5.76
C ALA A 44 10.43 5.53 6.87
N LEU A 45 10.14 4.95 8.04
CA LEU A 45 11.07 4.86 9.18
C LEU A 45 12.22 3.87 8.98
N GLY A 46 12.23 3.06 7.92
CA GLY A 46 13.29 2.08 7.69
C GLY A 46 13.16 0.79 8.51
N LEU A 47 11.99 0.49 9.08
CA LEU A 47 11.79 -0.72 9.91
C LEU A 47 11.79 -2.00 9.06
N PRO A 48 12.56 -3.04 9.41
CA PRO A 48 12.59 -4.28 8.64
C PRO A 48 11.27 -5.05 8.75
N ARG A 49 10.93 -5.84 7.72
CA ARG A 49 9.69 -6.64 7.69
C ARG A 49 9.59 -7.68 8.80
N SER A 50 10.74 -8.20 9.26
CA SER A 50 10.83 -9.16 10.35
C SER A 50 10.56 -8.54 11.73
N MET A 51 10.40 -7.22 11.82
CA MET A 51 9.99 -6.54 13.05
C MET A 51 8.49 -6.79 13.23
N GLY A 52 8.14 -7.76 14.08
CA GLY A 52 6.77 -8.01 14.52
C GLY A 52 6.37 -7.16 15.73
N LEU A 53 5.17 -7.39 16.27
CA LEU A 53 4.74 -6.85 17.56
C LEU A 53 5.48 -7.49 18.76
N GLU A 54 6.15 -8.62 18.55
CA GLU A 54 6.93 -9.30 19.58
C GLU A 54 8.28 -8.61 19.84
N MET A 55 8.69 -8.70 21.11
CA MET A 55 9.67 -7.88 21.84
C MET A 55 11.02 -7.65 21.13
N PRO A 56 11.73 -6.54 21.48
CA PRO A 56 13.14 -6.42 21.13
C PRO A 56 13.88 -7.68 21.59
N LYS A 57 14.89 -8.09 20.80
CA LYS A 57 15.85 -9.10 21.23
C LYS A 57 16.37 -8.75 22.63
N GLN A 58 16.78 -9.78 23.37
CA GLN A 58 17.42 -9.69 24.69
C GLN A 58 18.26 -8.41 24.79
N PRO A 59 17.93 -7.49 25.73
CA PRO A 59 18.50 -6.16 25.75
C PRO A 59 20.03 -6.26 25.81
N THR A 60 20.69 -5.59 24.87
CA THR A 60 22.13 -5.38 24.93
C THR A 60 22.42 -4.26 25.93
N GLU A 61 23.63 -4.18 26.49
CA GLU A 61 24.01 -3.17 27.51
C GLU A 61 23.81 -1.70 27.04
N THR A 62 23.48 -1.48 25.77
CA THR A 62 23.19 -0.18 25.16
C THR A 62 21.70 0.14 24.99
N ASP A 63 20.78 -0.77 25.33
CA ASP A 63 19.34 -0.59 25.12
C ASP A 63 18.64 0.03 26.35
N GLU A 64 17.96 1.16 26.13
CA GLU A 64 17.11 1.82 27.12
C GLU A 64 15.95 0.89 27.57
N PRO A 65 15.81 0.56 28.87
CA PRO A 65 14.75 -0.31 29.35
C PRO A 65 13.35 0.26 29.10
N GLY A 66 12.45 -0.55 28.52
CA GLY A 66 11.01 -0.23 28.43
C GLY A 66 10.54 0.48 27.15
N LYS A 67 11.41 0.70 26.16
CA LYS A 67 11.01 1.31 24.89
C LYS A 67 10.20 0.33 24.04
N VAL A 68 8.91 0.62 23.81
CA VAL A 68 8.08 -0.11 22.84
C VAL A 68 8.77 -0.02 21.47
N PRO A 69 8.92 -1.14 20.72
CA PRO A 69 9.47 -1.09 19.38
C PRO A 69 8.69 -0.09 18.52
N ALA A 70 9.36 0.67 17.67
CA ALA A 70 8.71 1.69 16.84
C ALA A 70 7.50 1.15 16.03
N PHE A 71 7.54 -0.13 15.64
CA PHE A 71 6.41 -0.82 15.02
C PHE A 71 5.20 -1.00 15.96
N GLY A 72 5.43 -1.33 17.23
CA GLY A 72 4.40 -1.43 18.25
C GLY A 72 3.70 -0.09 18.47
N GLU A 73 4.46 1.01 18.54
CA GLU A 73 3.87 2.35 18.68
C GLU A 73 3.03 2.73 17.47
N LEU A 74 3.51 2.45 16.25
CA LEU A 74 2.71 2.62 15.03
C LEU A 74 1.41 1.82 15.09
N ALA A 75 1.47 0.54 15.47
CA ALA A 75 0.30 -0.33 15.53
C ALA A 75 -0.73 0.08 16.58
N ARG A 76 -0.29 0.72 17.68
CA ARG A 76 -1.12 1.26 18.78
C ARG A 76 -1.87 2.54 18.42
N THR A 77 -1.46 3.26 17.38
CA THR A 77 -2.19 4.45 16.93
C THR A 77 -3.66 4.14 16.65
N VAL A 78 -4.55 5.06 17.01
CA VAL A 78 -5.98 4.96 16.66
C VAL A 78 -6.11 5.47 15.22
N PHE A 79 -6.69 4.63 14.36
CA PHE A 79 -6.76 4.88 12.92
C PHE A 79 -8.08 5.53 12.52
N GLY A 80 -8.02 6.53 11.65
CA GLY A 80 -9.18 7.07 10.96
C GLY A 80 -8.88 7.37 9.50
N VAL A 81 -9.90 7.35 8.66
CA VAL A 81 -9.77 7.77 7.26
C VAL A 81 -11.02 8.47 6.78
N ARG A 82 -10.84 9.60 6.09
CA ARG A 82 -11.89 10.40 5.43
C ARG A 82 -11.69 10.31 3.92
N ALA A 83 -12.75 9.92 3.20
CA ALA A 83 -12.75 9.83 1.75
C ALA A 83 -13.16 11.16 1.13
N ASP A 84 -12.16 12.02 0.93
CA ASP A 84 -12.32 13.33 0.29
C ASP A 84 -12.65 13.18 -1.19
N HIS A 85 -12.12 12.15 -1.83
CA HIS A 85 -12.60 11.65 -3.12
C HIS A 85 -12.53 10.11 -3.11
N PRO A 86 -13.66 9.40 -3.11
CA PRO A 86 -13.67 7.94 -2.97
C PRO A 86 -13.04 7.21 -4.17
N GLY A 87 -12.98 7.88 -5.32
CA GLY A 87 -12.44 7.35 -6.58
C GLY A 87 -13.37 6.33 -7.23
N THR A 88 -12.91 5.81 -8.36
CA THR A 88 -13.65 4.82 -9.15
C THR A 88 -12.90 3.47 -9.12
N PRO A 89 -13.58 2.35 -8.80
CA PRO A 89 -12.94 1.05 -8.83
C PRO A 89 -12.60 0.64 -10.27
N VAL A 90 -11.35 0.24 -10.49
CA VAL A 90 -10.85 -0.24 -11.79
C VAL A 90 -10.33 -1.66 -11.64
N ARG A 91 -10.61 -2.49 -12.66
CA ARG A 91 -10.12 -3.86 -12.76
C ARG A 91 -9.01 -3.94 -13.80
N ASP A 92 -7.86 -4.44 -13.39
CA ASP A 92 -6.69 -4.70 -14.22
C ASP A 92 -6.53 -6.21 -14.48
N TYR A 93 -6.42 -6.59 -15.75
CA TYR A 93 -6.11 -7.95 -16.19
C TYR A 93 -4.59 -8.12 -16.25
N HIS A 94 -4.03 -8.74 -15.21
CA HIS A 94 -2.60 -8.80 -15.02
C HIS A 94 -2.06 -10.19 -15.33
N THR A 95 -1.46 -10.33 -16.52
CA THR A 95 -0.89 -11.58 -17.03
C THR A 95 0.61 -11.67 -16.72
N VAL A 96 1.04 -12.78 -16.13
CA VAL A 96 2.46 -13.08 -15.84
C VAL A 96 2.87 -14.36 -16.56
N GLY A 97 4.01 -14.33 -17.25
CA GLY A 97 4.58 -15.53 -17.89
C GLY A 97 3.84 -15.95 -19.17
N ALA A 98 3.42 -14.98 -19.99
CA ALA A 98 2.91 -15.21 -21.35
C ALA A 98 3.92 -14.71 -22.40
N GLY A 99 4.05 -15.44 -23.51
CA GLY A 99 4.89 -15.08 -24.66
C GLY A 99 6.27 -15.74 -24.71
N THR A 100 6.97 -15.53 -25.81
CA THR A 100 8.33 -16.01 -26.05
C THR A 100 9.26 -14.81 -26.10
N TYR A 101 10.09 -14.65 -25.08
CA TYR A 101 11.11 -13.61 -25.05
C TYR A 101 12.46 -14.28 -25.34
N PRO A 102 13.14 -13.94 -26.45
CA PRO A 102 14.43 -14.53 -26.76
C PRO A 102 15.54 -14.02 -25.82
N LEU A 103 15.26 -13.00 -25.00
CA LEU A 103 16.11 -12.45 -23.95
C LEU A 103 15.32 -12.27 -22.66
N ARG A 104 15.92 -12.53 -21.49
CA ARG A 104 15.29 -12.15 -20.22
C ARG A 104 15.46 -10.64 -20.01
N PRO A 105 14.55 -9.97 -19.28
CA PRO A 105 14.70 -8.54 -18.97
C PRO A 105 16.06 -8.18 -18.34
N ARG A 106 16.64 -9.08 -17.53
CA ARG A 106 17.99 -8.88 -16.98
C ARG A 106 19.07 -8.89 -18.07
N ASP A 107 18.93 -9.75 -19.08
CA ASP A 107 19.94 -9.98 -20.11
C ASP A 107 20.04 -8.75 -21.04
N LEU A 108 18.94 -8.00 -21.21
CA LEU A 108 18.94 -6.69 -21.87
C LEU A 108 19.85 -5.66 -21.18
N ILE A 109 19.94 -5.73 -19.85
CA ILE A 109 20.71 -4.79 -19.04
C ILE A 109 22.16 -5.28 -18.88
N THR A 110 22.36 -6.58 -18.69
CA THR A 110 23.67 -7.15 -18.36
C THR A 110 24.51 -7.50 -19.59
N ASP A 111 23.91 -7.71 -20.77
CA ASP A 111 24.62 -8.11 -21.98
C ASP A 111 24.03 -7.42 -23.24
N HIS A 112 24.41 -6.15 -23.42
CA HIS A 112 23.95 -5.32 -24.52
C HIS A 112 24.32 -5.86 -25.92
N ARG A 113 25.41 -6.64 -26.05
CA ARG A 113 25.84 -7.21 -27.33
C ARG A 113 24.94 -8.36 -27.76
N ARG A 114 24.63 -9.26 -26.83
CA ARG A 114 23.63 -10.31 -27.05
C ARG A 114 22.26 -9.71 -27.31
N ALA A 115 21.91 -8.64 -26.60
CA ALA A 115 20.66 -7.92 -26.82
C ALA A 115 20.55 -7.38 -28.25
N ALA A 116 21.59 -6.70 -28.74
CA ALA A 116 21.63 -6.15 -30.09
C ALA A 116 21.57 -7.25 -31.18
N ALA A 117 22.28 -8.37 -30.99
CA ALA A 117 22.28 -9.47 -31.93
C ALA A 117 20.91 -10.16 -32.07
N VAL A 118 20.17 -10.25 -30.96
CA VAL A 118 18.83 -10.86 -30.94
C VAL A 118 17.73 -9.86 -31.38
N ALA A 119 17.95 -8.55 -31.21
CA ALA A 119 17.02 -7.53 -31.72
C ALA A 119 16.88 -7.61 -33.25
N ALA A 120 18.00 -7.80 -33.97
CA ALA A 120 17.99 -7.92 -35.43
C ALA A 120 17.16 -9.11 -35.95
N SER A 121 17.12 -10.23 -35.21
CA SER A 121 16.30 -11.40 -35.55
C SER A 121 14.83 -11.24 -35.15
N LEU A 122 14.54 -10.39 -34.16
CA LEU A 122 13.18 -10.04 -33.76
C LEU A 122 12.53 -9.11 -34.79
N ASP A 123 13.23 -8.07 -35.24
CA ASP A 123 12.74 -7.11 -36.24
C ASP A 123 12.44 -7.78 -37.58
N THR A 124 13.19 -8.82 -37.93
CA THR A 124 12.93 -9.64 -39.14
C THR A 124 11.78 -10.64 -38.95
N ALA A 125 11.45 -11.03 -37.71
CA ALA A 125 10.38 -11.98 -37.40
C ALA A 125 9.01 -11.31 -37.18
N THR A 126 8.98 -10.02 -36.81
CA THR A 126 7.74 -9.28 -36.55
C THR A 126 7.01 -8.85 -37.82
N GLY A 127 7.70 -8.81 -38.96
CA GLY A 127 7.14 -8.26 -40.20
C GLY A 127 6.68 -6.80 -40.03
N ASP A 128 5.98 -6.30 -41.02
CA ASP A 128 5.56 -4.90 -41.15
C ASP A 128 4.25 -4.56 -40.41
N ARG A 129 3.71 -5.51 -39.60
CA ARG A 129 2.48 -5.31 -38.81
C ARG A 129 2.60 -5.83 -37.38
N PHE A 130 2.26 -4.99 -36.41
CA PHE A 130 2.16 -5.36 -35.00
C PHE A 130 0.95 -6.28 -34.74
N GLY A 131 1.16 -7.44 -34.10
CA GLY A 131 0.08 -8.18 -33.41
C GLY A 131 -0.41 -9.52 -33.98
N HIS A 132 0.21 -10.09 -35.01
CA HIS A 132 -0.20 -11.40 -35.56
C HIS A 132 0.97 -12.39 -35.64
N HIS A 133 1.25 -13.08 -34.54
CA HIS A 133 2.20 -14.18 -34.50
C HIS A 133 1.61 -15.41 -33.82
N THR A 134 1.77 -16.57 -34.48
CA THR A 134 1.47 -17.88 -33.90
C THR A 134 2.76 -18.43 -33.30
N LEU A 135 2.87 -18.45 -31.98
CA LEU A 135 4.09 -18.94 -31.30
C LEU A 135 4.10 -20.47 -31.30
N THR A 136 5.13 -21.07 -31.90
CA THR A 136 5.34 -22.55 -31.96
C THR A 136 5.79 -23.16 -30.63
N GLY A 137 6.22 -22.35 -29.66
CA GLY A 137 6.63 -22.80 -28.32
C GLY A 137 6.33 -21.76 -27.24
N TRP A 138 5.95 -22.21 -26.04
CA TRP A 138 5.46 -21.38 -24.94
C TRP A 138 6.47 -21.38 -23.77
N TYR A 139 6.94 -20.20 -23.37
CA TYR A 139 7.57 -20.00 -22.06
C TYR A 139 6.55 -19.50 -21.03
N GLY A 140 6.15 -20.39 -20.12
CA GLY A 140 5.49 -20.04 -18.86
C GLY A 140 6.52 -20.11 -17.73
N ALA A 141 6.44 -19.18 -16.78
CA ALA A 141 7.29 -19.24 -15.59
C ALA A 141 7.07 -20.58 -14.87
N PRO A 142 8.15 -21.29 -14.47
CA PRO A 142 8.03 -22.54 -13.73
C PRO A 142 7.13 -22.36 -12.49
N LYS A 143 6.11 -23.22 -12.35
CA LYS A 143 5.19 -23.20 -11.22
C LYS A 143 5.53 -24.36 -10.28
N LYS A 144 5.21 -24.17 -8.99
CA LYS A 144 5.45 -25.16 -7.92
C LYS A 144 6.90 -25.65 -7.90
N ILE A 145 7.84 -24.71 -7.85
CA ILE A 145 9.27 -25.04 -7.75
C ILE A 145 9.52 -25.76 -6.43
N ALA A 146 10.03 -26.99 -6.52
CA ALA A 146 10.44 -27.79 -5.39
C ALA A 146 11.82 -28.39 -5.69
N ALA A 147 12.58 -28.69 -4.65
CA ALA A 147 13.80 -29.47 -4.80
C ALA A 147 13.42 -30.90 -5.17
N ASP A 148 14.04 -31.43 -6.22
CA ASP A 148 13.98 -32.85 -6.55
C ASP A 148 14.50 -33.67 -5.35
N PRO A 149 13.73 -34.65 -4.83
CA PRO A 149 14.11 -35.37 -3.60
C PRO A 149 15.43 -36.14 -3.68
N HIS A 150 15.93 -36.41 -4.89
CA HIS A 150 17.11 -37.23 -5.10
C HIS A 150 18.34 -36.39 -5.48
N SER A 151 18.19 -35.44 -6.41
CA SER A 151 19.28 -34.61 -6.93
C SER A 151 19.40 -33.25 -6.23
N GLY A 152 18.38 -32.80 -5.49
CA GLY A 152 18.33 -31.48 -4.87
C GLY A 152 18.17 -30.31 -5.84
N VAL A 153 18.12 -30.59 -7.15
CA VAL A 153 17.94 -29.57 -8.19
C VAL A 153 16.52 -29.02 -8.12
N LEU A 154 16.38 -27.69 -8.24
CA LEU A 154 15.07 -27.06 -8.29
C LEU A 154 14.36 -27.42 -9.60
N ILE A 155 13.29 -28.19 -9.49
CA ILE A 155 12.44 -28.62 -10.62
C ILE A 155 11.04 -28.02 -10.50
N SER A 156 10.38 -27.83 -11.64
CA SER A 156 8.98 -27.38 -11.67
C SER A 156 8.06 -28.57 -11.42
N GLY A 157 7.24 -28.51 -10.38
CA GLY A 157 6.19 -29.52 -10.12
C GLY A 157 5.00 -29.43 -11.08
N GLU A 158 5.00 -28.49 -12.02
CA GLU A 158 3.98 -28.34 -13.06
C GLU A 158 4.66 -28.15 -14.41
N LEU A 159 4.57 -29.18 -15.26
CA LEU A 159 5.19 -29.20 -16.59
C LEU A 159 4.40 -28.36 -17.60
N THR A 160 3.11 -28.14 -17.35
CA THR A 160 2.23 -27.29 -18.15
C THR A 160 2.51 -25.81 -17.90
N ARG A 161 3.17 -25.19 -18.89
CA ARG A 161 3.57 -23.79 -18.86
C ARG A 161 2.44 -22.87 -19.31
N SER A 162 1.43 -22.66 -18.49
CA SER A 162 0.36 -21.69 -18.76
C SER A 162 0.64 -20.32 -18.14
N ALA A 163 0.22 -19.25 -18.80
CA ALA A 163 0.26 -17.91 -18.25
C ALA A 163 -0.56 -17.86 -16.95
N LEU A 164 -0.05 -17.14 -15.95
CA LEU A 164 -0.82 -16.84 -14.75
C LEU A 164 -1.57 -15.53 -15.01
N ILE A 165 -2.89 -15.62 -15.12
CA ILE A 165 -3.75 -14.45 -15.21
C ILE A 165 -4.27 -14.15 -13.81
N THR A 166 -4.11 -12.91 -13.36
CA THR A 166 -4.70 -12.41 -12.12
C THR A 166 -5.55 -11.18 -12.42
N GLU A 167 -6.75 -11.12 -11.84
CA GLU A 167 -7.56 -9.89 -11.85
C GLU A 167 -7.22 -9.07 -10.62
N ARG A 168 -6.80 -7.82 -10.82
CA ARG A 168 -6.34 -6.94 -9.75
C ARG A 168 -7.20 -5.69 -9.68
N TRP A 169 -7.82 -5.45 -8.52
CA TRP A 169 -8.64 -4.28 -8.29
C TRP A 169 -7.82 -3.12 -7.75
N TYR A 170 -8.14 -1.92 -8.23
CA TYR A 170 -7.55 -0.63 -7.87
C TYR A 170 -8.67 0.40 -7.66
N LEU A 171 -8.34 1.52 -7.01
CA LEU A 171 -9.13 2.74 -7.01
C LEU A 171 -8.40 3.77 -7.88
N ALA A 172 -9.08 4.30 -8.89
CA ALA A 172 -8.60 5.39 -9.73
C ALA A 172 -9.12 6.74 -9.23
N ASP A 173 -8.28 7.77 -9.33
CA ASP A 173 -8.59 9.14 -8.93
C ASP A 173 -9.09 9.29 -7.48
N ALA A 174 -8.64 8.39 -6.59
CA ALA A 174 -9.02 8.45 -5.18
C ALA A 174 -8.10 9.38 -4.39
N THR A 175 -8.67 10.09 -3.42
CA THR A 175 -7.95 10.96 -2.49
C THR A 175 -8.50 10.78 -1.08
N PHE A 176 -7.64 10.45 -0.13
CA PHE A 176 -8.02 10.21 1.26
C PHE A 176 -7.20 11.08 2.21
N LEU A 177 -7.86 11.58 3.25
CA LEU A 177 -7.19 12.11 4.44
C LEU A 177 -7.19 11.02 5.52
N VAL A 178 -6.01 10.56 5.90
CA VAL A 178 -5.82 9.57 6.96
C VAL A 178 -5.38 10.28 8.24
N GLY A 179 -5.90 9.83 9.37
CA GLY A 179 -5.49 10.27 10.71
C GLY A 179 -4.88 9.11 11.49
N LEU A 180 -3.70 9.33 12.07
CA LEU A 180 -3.13 8.47 13.11
C LEU A 180 -3.12 9.23 14.44
N GLN A 181 -3.99 8.82 15.36
CA GLN A 181 -4.12 9.45 16.67
C GLN A 181 -3.24 8.74 17.71
N HIS A 182 -2.50 9.52 18.49
CA HIS A 182 -1.58 9.03 19.51
C HIS A 182 -1.42 10.07 20.65
N GLU A 183 -0.90 9.65 21.80
CA GLU A 183 -0.67 10.55 22.94
C GLU A 183 0.60 11.41 22.76
N SER A 184 1.67 10.81 22.23
CA SER A 184 2.94 11.49 21.95
C SER A 184 2.89 12.21 20.59
N ASP A 185 2.97 13.53 20.61
CA ASP A 185 3.14 14.41 19.44
C ASP A 185 4.53 14.25 18.82
N SER A 186 5.58 14.13 19.62
CA SER A 186 6.96 13.96 19.16
C SER A 186 7.15 12.68 18.34
N PHE A 187 6.49 11.59 18.73
CA PHE A 187 6.44 10.36 17.94
C PHE A 187 5.74 10.59 16.59
N LEU A 188 4.57 11.22 16.59
CA LEU A 188 3.82 11.51 15.36
C LEU A 188 4.61 12.43 14.43
N GLU A 189 5.36 13.40 14.97
CA GLU A 189 6.20 14.31 14.20
C GLU A 189 7.39 13.57 13.57
N THR A 190 7.98 12.60 14.29
CA THR A 190 9.00 11.71 13.73
C THR A 190 8.46 10.90 12.56
N VAL A 191 7.23 10.36 12.68
CA VAL A 191 6.56 9.64 11.58
C VAL A 191 6.27 10.58 10.41
N ARG A 192 5.79 11.80 10.68
CA ARG A 192 5.52 12.83 9.67
C ARG A 192 6.77 13.16 8.86
N GLN A 193 7.88 13.43 9.54
CA GLN A 193 9.16 13.73 8.89
C GLN A 193 9.66 12.56 8.06
N ALA A 194 9.52 11.32 8.56
CA ALA A 194 9.93 10.13 7.83
C ALA A 194 9.12 9.93 6.54
N LEU A 195 7.82 10.27 6.51
CA LEU A 195 7.00 10.17 5.30
C LEU A 195 7.51 11.09 4.17
N GLU A 196 8.07 12.25 4.51
CA GLU A 196 8.67 13.19 3.55
C GLU A 196 10.15 12.89 3.23
N HIS A 197 10.85 12.23 4.16
CA HIS A 197 12.25 11.81 3.98
C HIS A 197 12.41 10.30 4.18
N PRO A 198 11.80 9.47 3.31
CA PRO A 198 11.65 8.06 3.60
C PRO A 198 12.94 7.27 3.37
N ARG A 199 13.23 6.35 4.29
CA ARG A 199 14.36 5.40 4.17
C ARG A 199 14.14 4.33 3.10
N ARG A 200 12.89 4.13 2.66
CA ARG A 200 12.52 3.19 1.59
C ARG A 200 11.45 3.82 0.69
N LEU A 201 11.38 3.38 -0.56
CA LEU A 201 10.33 3.80 -1.49
C LEU A 201 8.93 3.55 -0.89
N LEU A 202 8.06 4.55 -1.02
CA LEU A 202 6.68 4.52 -0.55
C LEU A 202 5.71 4.32 -1.72
N TRP A 203 4.61 3.64 -1.45
CA TRP A 203 3.57 3.36 -2.46
C TRP A 203 2.21 3.19 -1.79
N LEU A 204 1.14 3.49 -2.53
CA LEU A 204 -0.25 3.39 -2.10
C LEU A 204 -0.76 1.95 -2.25
N GLY A 205 -0.26 1.11 -1.34
CA GLY A 205 -0.59 -0.31 -1.21
C GLY A 205 0.22 -1.22 -2.12
N ARG A 206 0.09 -1.10 -3.45
CA ARG A 206 0.95 -1.84 -4.41
C ARG A 206 2.10 -0.97 -4.92
N LYS A 207 3.26 -1.56 -5.19
CA LYS A 207 4.45 -0.86 -5.72
C LYS A 207 4.21 -0.09 -7.02
N SER A 208 3.21 -0.50 -7.81
CA SER A 208 2.79 0.18 -9.06
C SER A 208 2.00 1.47 -8.81
N CYS A 209 1.69 1.80 -7.56
CA CYS A 209 0.86 2.94 -7.18
C CYS A 209 1.71 3.99 -6.45
N PRO A 210 2.47 4.83 -7.17
CA PRO A 210 3.25 5.90 -6.53
C PRO A 210 2.32 6.94 -5.90
N PRO A 211 2.65 7.48 -4.70
CA PRO A 211 1.94 8.61 -4.14
C PRO A 211 2.23 9.89 -4.94
N SER A 212 1.36 10.89 -4.81
CA SER A 212 1.49 12.19 -5.47
C SER A 212 1.46 13.33 -4.45
N GLY A 213 2.47 14.21 -4.51
CA GLY A 213 2.64 15.33 -3.58
C GLY A 213 3.04 14.90 -2.16
N THR A 214 2.93 15.85 -1.24
CA THR A 214 3.22 15.68 0.20
C THR A 214 2.31 14.63 0.82
N LEU A 215 2.90 13.70 1.57
CA LEU A 215 2.22 12.65 2.33
C LEU A 215 1.93 13.11 3.76
N GLY A 216 2.97 13.49 4.51
CA GLY A 216 2.90 13.85 5.92
C GLY A 216 2.56 15.33 6.11
N LEU A 217 1.27 15.64 6.22
CA LEU A 217 0.77 17.01 6.25
C LEU A 217 1.17 17.75 7.54
N ARG A 218 0.58 17.39 8.67
CA ARG A 218 0.84 18.04 9.97
C ARG A 218 0.37 17.17 11.13
N VAL A 219 0.90 17.45 12.31
CA VAL A 219 0.37 16.96 13.59
C VAL A 219 -0.52 18.06 14.19
N VAL A 220 -1.71 17.70 14.65
CA VAL A 220 -2.66 18.61 15.30
C VAL A 220 -3.10 18.07 16.66
N PRO A 221 -3.37 18.93 17.65
CA PRO A 221 -3.95 18.50 18.91
C PRO A 221 -5.41 18.07 18.73
N GLY A 222 -5.86 17.15 19.59
CA GLY A 222 -7.25 16.70 19.64
C GLY A 222 -7.45 15.25 19.21
N ASP A 223 -8.66 14.95 18.74
CA ASP A 223 -9.08 13.63 18.28
C ASP A 223 -9.33 13.58 16.76
N LEU A 224 -9.48 12.37 16.23
CA LEU A 224 -9.72 12.15 14.80
C LEU A 224 -10.95 12.92 14.28
N ASP A 225 -12.01 13.01 15.08
CA ASP A 225 -13.26 13.63 14.64
C ASP A 225 -13.13 15.14 14.50
N THR A 226 -12.47 15.78 15.46
CA THR A 226 -12.15 17.20 15.43
C THR A 226 -11.18 17.51 14.29
N ALA A 227 -10.12 16.70 14.15
CA ALA A 227 -9.16 16.85 13.06
C ALA A 227 -9.83 16.75 11.68
N PHE A 228 -10.75 15.80 11.49
CA PHE A 228 -11.48 15.63 10.23
C PHE A 228 -12.55 16.68 9.95
N ARG A 229 -13.05 17.41 10.95
CA ARG A 229 -14.01 18.50 10.74
C ARG A 229 -13.35 19.85 10.45
N THR A 230 -12.23 20.10 11.11
CA THR A 230 -11.48 21.37 11.07
C THR A 230 -10.52 21.51 9.89
N HIS A 231 -10.44 20.52 9.00
CA HIS A 231 -9.62 20.56 7.79
C HIS A 231 -10.52 20.46 6.56
N ARG A 232 -10.32 21.32 5.54
CA ARG A 232 -11.11 21.34 4.29
C ARG A 232 -11.07 19.99 3.56
N LEU A 233 -11.77 19.82 2.43
CA LEU A 233 -11.67 18.59 1.59
C LEU A 233 -10.50 18.72 0.62
N LEU A 234 -9.63 17.69 0.52
CA LEU A 234 -8.43 17.73 -0.32
C LEU A 234 -8.80 18.12 -1.76
N PRO A 235 -8.02 19.00 -2.41
CA PRO A 235 -8.33 19.45 -3.75
C PRO A 235 -8.26 18.27 -4.73
N VAL A 236 -9.21 18.22 -5.66
CA VAL A 236 -9.23 17.28 -6.79
C VAL A 236 -9.13 18.04 -8.10
N ALA A 237 -8.74 17.36 -9.18
CA ALA A 237 -8.48 18.01 -10.48
C ALA A 237 -9.72 18.71 -11.06
N HIS A 238 -10.92 18.28 -10.66
CA HIS A 238 -12.17 18.94 -10.99
C HIS A 238 -12.66 19.70 -9.75
N ASP A 239 -12.90 21.00 -9.88
CA ASP A 239 -13.24 21.90 -8.78
C ASP A 239 -14.66 21.60 -8.24
N ASP A 240 -14.80 20.51 -7.49
CA ASP A 240 -16.02 20.15 -6.75
C ASP A 240 -16.02 20.90 -5.42
N THR A 241 -16.41 22.18 -5.48
CA THR A 241 -16.39 23.10 -4.34
C THR A 241 -17.69 23.07 -3.53
N ASP A 242 -18.53 22.04 -3.65
CA ASP A 242 -19.80 21.97 -2.91
C ASP A 242 -19.56 22.04 -1.39
N PRO A 243 -19.89 23.16 -0.72
CA PRO A 243 -19.65 23.33 0.71
C PRO A 243 -20.58 22.45 1.56
N THR A 244 -21.66 21.91 0.96
CA THR A 244 -22.60 21.01 1.62
C THR A 244 -22.16 19.55 1.58
N ARG A 245 -21.08 19.25 0.85
CA ARG A 245 -20.56 17.90 0.68
C ARG A 245 -20.09 17.33 2.01
N ARG A 246 -20.71 16.22 2.40
CA ARG A 246 -20.36 15.48 3.61
C ARG A 246 -19.59 14.21 3.24
N PRO A 247 -18.25 14.16 3.29
CA PRO A 247 -17.51 12.94 2.96
C PRO A 247 -17.83 11.82 3.93
N TRP A 248 -17.65 10.58 3.48
CA TRP A 248 -17.62 9.43 4.39
C TRP A 248 -16.30 9.41 5.15
N ALA A 249 -16.38 9.15 6.45
CA ALA A 249 -15.22 8.84 7.27
C ALA A 249 -15.44 7.56 8.08
N TRP A 250 -14.33 6.87 8.34
CA TRP A 250 -14.26 5.66 9.13
C TRP A 250 -13.34 5.90 10.31
N PHE A 251 -13.79 5.51 11.49
CA PHE A 251 -13.06 5.70 12.74
C PHE A 251 -12.88 4.35 13.40
N GLN A 252 -11.65 4.04 13.81
CA GLN A 252 -11.42 2.91 14.70
C GLN A 252 -12.10 3.19 16.05
N VAL A 253 -12.87 2.22 16.52
CA VAL A 253 -13.65 2.31 17.77
C VAL A 253 -13.52 1.01 18.58
N PRO A 254 -13.89 0.98 19.86
CA PRO A 254 -14.01 -0.26 20.62
C PRO A 254 -15.11 -1.18 20.05
N PRO A 255 -15.00 -2.51 20.25
CA PRO A 255 -16.03 -3.48 19.83
C PRO A 255 -17.40 -3.25 20.49
N THR A 256 -17.42 -2.59 21.65
CA THR A 256 -18.63 -2.29 22.41
C THR A 256 -19.41 -1.09 21.86
N GLU A 257 -18.83 -0.32 20.92
CA GLU A 257 -19.49 0.85 20.37
C GLU A 257 -20.65 0.46 19.43
N ARG A 258 -21.78 1.17 19.55
CA ARG A 258 -22.97 0.90 18.74
C ARG A 258 -22.66 1.11 17.25
N GLY A 259 -22.88 0.09 16.45
CA GLY A 259 -22.63 0.13 15.00
C GLY A 259 -21.17 -0.14 14.62
N ALA A 260 -20.34 -0.60 15.56
CA ALA A 260 -19.00 -1.08 15.27
C ALA A 260 -19.04 -2.31 14.34
N THR A 261 -18.19 -2.29 13.32
CA THR A 261 -18.03 -3.36 12.33
C THR A 261 -16.59 -3.87 12.34
N PRO A 262 -16.37 -5.20 12.26
CA PRO A 262 -15.04 -5.77 12.29
C PRO A 262 -14.32 -5.66 10.94
N VAL A 263 -13.03 -5.36 10.96
CA VAL A 263 -12.14 -5.32 9.79
C VAL A 263 -10.83 -6.04 10.09
N GLN A 264 -10.40 -6.92 9.18
CA GLN A 264 -9.18 -7.75 9.31
C GLN A 264 -7.94 -7.00 8.78
N ASP A 265 -7.56 -5.90 9.41
CA ASP A 265 -6.43 -5.07 8.97
C ASP A 265 -5.62 -4.44 10.13
N GLN A 266 -5.77 -4.92 11.36
CA GLN A 266 -4.85 -4.55 12.44
C GLN A 266 -3.53 -5.32 12.26
N PRO A 267 -2.39 -4.67 12.00
CA PRO A 267 -1.14 -5.38 11.74
C PRO A 267 -0.57 -6.01 13.03
N VAL A 268 -0.13 -7.27 12.92
CA VAL A 268 0.59 -8.01 13.97
C VAL A 268 2.02 -8.32 13.54
N SER A 269 2.19 -8.73 12.29
CA SER A 269 3.50 -9.01 11.70
C SER A 269 3.49 -8.74 10.20
N PHE A 270 4.55 -8.11 9.70
CA PHE A 270 4.81 -7.97 8.27
C PHE A 270 5.86 -8.95 7.75
N ASP A 271 6.21 -9.96 8.56
CA ASP A 271 7.17 -10.98 8.15
C ASP A 271 6.74 -11.64 6.85
N ALA A 272 7.70 -11.86 5.95
CA ALA A 272 7.39 -12.34 4.60
C ALA A 272 6.92 -13.80 4.58
N LEU A 273 7.34 -14.62 5.56
CA LEU A 273 6.98 -16.02 5.72
C LEU A 273 5.69 -16.16 6.54
N ARG A 274 5.51 -15.31 7.55
CA ARG A 274 4.32 -15.33 8.42
C ARG A 274 3.71 -13.93 8.59
N PRO A 275 3.08 -13.37 7.54
CA PRO A 275 2.34 -12.13 7.67
C PRO A 275 1.08 -12.37 8.50
N GLU A 276 0.84 -11.51 9.49
CA GLU A 276 -0.26 -11.68 10.44
C GLU A 276 -1.01 -10.37 10.66
N HIS A 277 -2.33 -10.48 10.62
CA HIS A 277 -3.26 -9.39 10.93
C HIS A 277 -4.33 -9.91 11.88
N THR A 278 -4.87 -9.01 12.69
CA THR A 278 -6.01 -9.29 13.56
C THR A 278 -7.15 -8.30 13.30
N THR A 279 -8.23 -8.48 14.04
CA THR A 279 -9.45 -7.68 13.92
C THR A 279 -9.27 -6.34 14.62
N ARG A 280 -9.60 -5.24 13.93
CA ARG A 280 -10.01 -4.00 14.60
C ARG A 280 -11.48 -3.73 14.31
N TRP A 281 -12.05 -2.83 15.08
CA TRP A 281 -13.44 -2.42 14.95
C TRP A 281 -13.49 -0.97 14.47
N GLU A 282 -14.46 -0.67 13.62
CA GLU A 282 -14.67 0.69 13.13
C GLU A 282 -16.15 1.02 12.95
N THR A 283 -16.46 2.31 13.06
CA THR A 283 -17.75 2.87 12.67
C THR A 283 -17.58 3.74 11.42
N ARG A 284 -18.66 3.92 10.66
CA ARG A 284 -18.69 4.75 9.45
C ARG A 284 -19.75 5.83 9.60
N ARG A 285 -19.37 7.09 9.38
CA ARG A 285 -20.30 8.24 9.41
C ARG A 285 -19.96 9.32 8.39
N ARG A 286 -20.96 10.16 8.10
CA ARG A 286 -20.81 11.34 7.24
C ARG A 286 -20.31 12.52 8.06
N ILE A 287 -19.20 13.13 7.66
CA ILE A 287 -18.60 14.28 8.35
C ILE A 287 -19.07 15.58 7.71
N THR A 288 -19.41 16.55 8.53
CA THR A 288 -19.65 17.93 8.09
C THR A 288 -18.38 18.72 8.34
N ILE A 289 -17.86 19.38 7.31
CA ILE A 289 -16.66 20.22 7.44
C ILE A 289 -17.06 21.56 8.07
N ASP A 290 -16.28 22.02 9.03
CA ASP A 290 -16.57 23.26 9.76
C ASP A 290 -16.46 24.49 8.84
N ALA A 291 -17.27 25.51 9.05
CA ALA A 291 -17.32 26.69 8.17
C ALA A 291 -16.00 27.46 8.13
N ASP A 292 -15.16 27.34 9.16
CA ASP A 292 -13.85 27.96 9.35
C ASP A 292 -12.69 26.96 9.21
N ALA A 293 -12.93 25.75 8.68
CA ALA A 293 -11.90 24.74 8.50
C ALA A 293 -10.69 25.26 7.72
N ALA A 294 -9.50 24.87 8.18
CA ALA A 294 -8.21 25.28 7.64
C ALA A 294 -8.05 24.88 6.17
N GLN A 295 -7.50 25.80 5.37
CA GLN A 295 -7.29 25.62 3.93
C GLN A 295 -6.03 24.78 3.67
N TRP A 296 -6.04 24.01 2.58
CA TRP A 296 -4.92 23.12 2.26
C TRP A 296 -3.64 23.82 1.85
N LYS A 297 -3.75 25.04 1.31
CA LYS A 297 -2.59 25.86 0.97
C LYS A 297 -1.77 26.25 2.21
N ASP A 298 -2.39 26.19 3.39
CA ASP A 298 -1.74 26.49 4.67
C ASP A 298 -1.16 25.22 5.34
N ILE A 299 -1.31 24.06 4.70
CA ILE A 299 -1.00 22.74 5.25
C ILE A 299 -0.04 21.95 4.34
N ILE A 300 -0.08 22.18 3.03
CA ILE A 300 0.82 21.60 2.03
C ILE A 300 1.89 22.66 1.75
N LEU A 301 3.14 22.38 2.16
CA LEU A 301 4.31 23.19 1.82
C LEU A 301 4.62 23.15 0.32
#